data_AF-X1I6S5-F1
#
_entry.id   AF-X1I6S5-F1
#
_cell.length_a   1.000
_cell.length_b   1.000
_cell.length_c   1.000
_cell.angle_alpha   90.00
_cell.angle_beta   90.00
_cell.angle_gamma   90.00
#
_symmetry.space_group_name_H-M   'P 1'
#
loop_
_entity.id
_entity.type
_entity.pdbx_description
1 polymer ?
#
loop_
_entity_poly.entity_id
_entity_poly.type
_entity_poly.pdbx_seq_one_letter_code
_entity_poly.pdbx_strand_id
1 'polypeptide(L)' 'MPTSHDLELFKAAFKTVKEIIRVKEGESLLITIDSISDFRVAEEMAKSGEALGAKVMVAWHTTPKGYGKATDLYLPAG' A
#
# COMPACT_ATOMS: atom_id res chain seq x y z
N MET A 1 8.13 19.51 7.11
CA MET A 1 9.46 19.43 6.48
C MET A 1 9.51 18.09 5.76
N PRO A 2 10.01 18.00 4.53
CA PRO A 2 10.30 16.72 3.91
C PRO A 2 11.15 15.88 4.86
N THR A 3 10.78 14.62 5.00
CA THR A 3 11.53 13.61 5.73
C THR A 3 12.60 13.00 4.84
N SER A 4 13.33 12.02 5.37
CA SER A 4 14.36 11.31 4.62
C SER A 4 13.73 10.52 3.46
N HIS A 5 14.33 10.65 2.27
CA HIS A 5 14.03 9.88 1.04
C HIS A 5 12.63 10.05 0.41
N ASP A 6 11.94 11.18 0.63
CA ASP A 6 10.58 11.37 0.08
C ASP A 6 10.54 11.34 -1.47
N LEU A 7 11.57 11.86 -2.14
CA LEU A 7 11.65 11.87 -3.61
C LEU A 7 11.85 10.46 -4.17
N GLU A 8 12.71 9.69 -3.54
CA GLU A 8 12.99 8.30 -3.88
C GLU A 8 11.78 7.41 -3.60
N LEU A 9 11.07 7.66 -2.50
CA LEU A 9 9.84 6.95 -2.14
C LEU A 9 8.75 7.19 -3.19
N PHE A 10 8.49 8.45 -3.56
CA PHE A 10 7.54 8.77 -4.62
C PHE A 10 7.95 8.14 -5.96
N LYS A 11 9.24 8.24 -6.34
CA LYS A 11 9.74 7.63 -7.59
C LYS A 11 9.51 6.12 -7.63
N ALA A 12 9.75 5.43 -6.52
CA ALA A 12 9.51 4.00 -6.39
C ALA A 12 8.01 3.66 -6.46
N ALA A 13 7.17 4.42 -5.76
CA ALA A 13 5.72 4.25 -5.79
C ALA A 13 5.15 4.48 -7.19
N PHE A 14 5.51 5.58 -7.84
CA PHE A 14 5.07 5.91 -9.19
C PHE A 14 5.47 4.85 -10.21
N LYS A 15 6.72 4.37 -10.15
CA LYS A 15 7.18 3.28 -11.03
C LYS A 15 6.40 1.99 -10.78
N THR A 16 6.09 1.68 -9.53
CA THR A 16 5.31 0.49 -9.16
C THR A 16 3.91 0.57 -9.75
N VAL A 17 3.21 1.70 -9.55
CA VAL A 17 1.84 1.90 -10.01
C VAL A 17 1.76 1.95 -11.55
N LYS A 18 2.70 2.66 -12.20
CA LYS A 18 2.68 2.86 -13.65
C LYS A 18 3.24 1.69 -14.46
N GLU A 19 4.36 1.11 -14.05
CA GLU A 19 5.13 0.18 -14.89
C GLU A 19 4.99 -1.28 -14.46
N ILE A 20 4.90 -1.53 -13.15
CA ILE A 20 4.81 -2.89 -12.60
C ILE A 20 3.36 -3.37 -12.64
N ILE A 21 2.43 -2.66 -11.97
CA ILE A 21 1.01 -3.05 -11.95
C ILE A 21 0.25 -2.51 -13.16
N ARG A 22 0.77 -1.46 -13.82
CA ARG A 22 0.25 -0.89 -15.08
C ARG A 22 -1.22 -0.48 -15.00
N VAL A 23 -1.55 0.26 -13.93
CA VAL A 23 -2.91 0.74 -13.71
C VAL A 23 -3.38 1.58 -14.90
N LYS A 24 -4.63 1.39 -15.29
CA LYS A 24 -5.28 2.17 -16.36
C LYS A 24 -6.16 3.26 -15.78
N GLU A 25 -6.41 4.28 -16.59
CA GLU A 25 -7.39 5.31 -16.26
C GLU A 25 -8.77 4.66 -15.98
N GLY A 26 -9.40 5.05 -14.88
CA GLY A 26 -10.68 4.53 -14.40
C GLY A 26 -10.62 3.16 -13.71
N GLU A 27 -9.47 2.48 -13.71
CA GLU A 27 -9.27 1.19 -13.03
C GLU A 27 -9.19 1.38 -11.51
N SER A 28 -9.59 0.36 -10.74
CA SER A 28 -9.54 0.41 -9.28
C SER A 28 -8.14 0.08 -8.75
N LEU A 29 -7.60 0.94 -7.90
CA LEU A 29 -6.36 0.70 -7.17
C LEU A 29 -6.65 0.57 -5.68
N LEU A 30 -6.64 -0.66 -5.18
CA LEU A 30 -6.78 -0.96 -3.75
C LEU A 30 -5.40 -1.12 -3.11
N ILE A 31 -5.10 -0.28 -2.13
CA ILE A 31 -3.87 -0.31 -1.34
C ILE A 31 -4.25 -0.78 0.07
N THR A 32 -3.72 -1.92 0.50
CA THR A 32 -3.89 -2.39 1.89
C THR A 32 -2.62 -2.12 2.68
N ILE A 33 -2.76 -1.55 3.87
CA ILE A 33 -1.62 -1.29 4.76
C ILE A 33 -2.03 -1.53 6.21
N ASP A 34 -1.08 -2.00 7.03
CA ASP A 34 -1.30 -2.23 8.44
C ASP A 34 -0.80 -1.07 9.33
N SER A 35 -1.10 -1.11 10.63
CA SER A 35 -0.79 -0.03 11.59
C SER A 35 0.69 0.14 11.93
N ILE A 36 1.53 -0.88 11.68
CA ILE A 36 2.98 -0.83 11.97
C ILE A 36 3.79 -0.38 10.75
N SER A 37 3.25 -0.57 9.54
CA SER A 37 3.89 -0.12 8.31
C SER A 37 4.00 1.40 8.22
N ASP A 38 5.02 1.89 7.51
CA ASP A 38 5.17 3.32 7.21
C ASP A 38 4.07 3.77 6.24
N PHE A 39 3.13 4.56 6.76
CA PHE A 39 1.97 5.04 6.02
C PHE A 39 2.34 5.85 4.77
N ARG A 40 3.53 6.48 4.75
CA ARG A 40 4.00 7.26 3.58
C ARG A 40 4.08 6.40 2.33
N VAL A 41 4.37 5.10 2.46
CA VAL A 41 4.39 4.18 1.32
C VAL A 41 3.01 4.09 0.67
N ALA A 42 1.96 3.89 1.48
CA ALA A 42 0.59 3.83 0.97
C ALA A 42 0.15 5.19 0.40
N GLU A 43 0.55 6.29 1.05
CA GLU A 43 0.24 7.64 0.59
C GLU A 43 0.87 7.93 -0.80
N GLU A 44 2.15 7.62 -1.01
CA GLU A 44 2.82 7.85 -2.30
C GLU A 44 2.28 6.93 -3.42
N MET A 45 1.87 5.70 -3.08
CA MET A 45 1.17 4.81 -4.01
C MET A 45 -0.20 5.37 -4.39
N ALA A 46 -0.93 5.94 -3.43
CA ALA A 46 -2.25 6.53 -3.67
C ALA A 46 -2.13 7.78 -4.56
N LYS A 47 -1.20 8.69 -4.25
CA LYS A 47 -0.90 9.86 -5.09
C LYS A 47 -0.55 9.46 -6.52
N SER A 48 0.23 8.40 -6.68
CA SER A 48 0.61 7.87 -8.00
C SER A 48 -0.60 7.33 -8.78
N GLY A 49 -1.50 6.61 -8.10
CA GLY A 49 -2.74 6.11 -8.71
C GLY A 49 -3.67 7.22 -9.16
N GLU A 50 -3.93 8.20 -8.30
CA GLU A 50 -4.73 9.38 -8.62
C GLU A 50 -4.15 10.15 -9.82
N ALA A 51 -2.82 10.35 -9.84
CA ALA A 51 -2.14 11.01 -10.95
C ALA A 51 -2.24 10.26 -12.30
N LEU A 52 -2.53 8.96 -12.26
CA LEU A 52 -2.75 8.11 -13.45
C LEU A 52 -4.25 7.94 -13.78
N GLY A 53 -5.14 8.60 -13.04
CA GLY A 53 -6.58 8.55 -13.25
C GLY A 53 -7.25 7.28 -12.70
N ALA A 54 -6.59 6.54 -11.81
CA ALA A 54 -7.18 5.38 -11.15
C ALA A 54 -8.22 5.79 -10.09
N LYS A 55 -9.12 4.88 -9.74
CA LYS A 55 -10.03 5.00 -8.60
C LYS A 55 -9.35 4.42 -7.37
N VAL A 56 -8.78 5.28 -6.53
CA VAL A 56 -7.91 4.84 -5.43
C VAL A 56 -8.69 4.61 -4.14
N MET A 57 -8.36 3.54 -3.42
CA MET A 57 -8.77 3.30 -2.03
C MET A 57 -7.59 2.82 -1.20
N VAL A 58 -7.39 3.43 -0.03
CA VAL A 58 -6.43 2.96 0.99
C VAL A 58 -7.21 2.29 2.12
N ALA A 59 -7.06 0.98 2.25
CA ALA A 59 -7.60 0.19 3.35
C ALA A 59 -6.53 0.05 4.44
N TRP A 60 -6.60 0.94 5.43
CA TRP A 60 -5.73 0.91 6.60
C TRP A 60 -6.35 0.05 7.70
N HIS A 61 -5.65 -1.00 8.13
CA HIS A 61 -6.13 -1.94 9.15
C HIS A 61 -5.12 -2.13 10.29
N THR A 62 -5.58 -2.69 11.39
CA THR A 62 -4.69 -3.05 12.51
C THR A 62 -3.75 -4.18 12.10
N THR A 63 -2.49 -4.11 12.54
CA THR A 63 -1.51 -5.18 12.33
C THR A 63 -1.98 -6.48 13.00
N PRO A 64 -2.08 -7.59 12.25
CA PRO A 64 -2.37 -8.88 12.85
C PRO A 64 -1.24 -9.30 13.80
N LYS A 65 -1.53 -10.20 14.74
CA LYS A 65 -0.55 -10.69 15.74
C LYS A 65 0.61 -11.51 15.14
N GLY A 66 0.62 -11.69 13.83
CA GLY A 66 1.64 -12.37 13.05
C GLY A 66 1.10 -12.72 11.65
N TYR A 67 1.89 -13.45 10.86
CA TYR A 67 1.48 -13.94 9.55
C TYR A 67 1.85 -15.42 9.38
N GLY A 68 1.04 -16.17 8.64
CA GLY A 68 1.30 -17.57 8.30
C GLY A 68 1.35 -18.49 9.53
N LYS A 69 2.32 -19.42 9.55
CA LYS A 69 2.46 -20.43 10.63
C LYS A 69 2.65 -19.81 12.03
N ALA A 70 3.20 -18.60 12.10
CA ALA A 70 3.37 -17.88 13.36
C ALA A 70 2.03 -17.54 14.04
N THR A 71 0.91 -17.63 13.31
CA THR A 71 -0.43 -17.35 13.83
C THR A 71 -1.32 -18.56 14.01
N ASP A 72 -0.81 -19.78 13.87
CA ASP A 72 -1.61 -21.01 14.05
C ASP A 72 -2.30 -21.07 15.43
N LEU A 73 -1.66 -20.53 16.46
CA LEU A 73 -2.20 -20.40 17.83
C LEU A 73 -3.51 -19.58 17.92
N TYR A 74 -3.80 -18.75 16.91
CA TYR A 74 -4.98 -17.89 16.86
C TYR A 74 -6.08 -18.43 15.92
N LEU A 75 -5.82 -19.55 15.23
CA LEU A 75 -6.86 -20.21 14.45
C LEU A 75 -7.89 -20.84 15.40
N PRO A 76 -9.20 -20.78 15.09
CA PRO A 76 -10.18 -21.50 15.88
C PRO A 76 -9.86 -23.00 15.82
N ALA A 77 -9.69 -23.62 16.98
CA ALA A 77 -9.58 -25.07 17.07
C ALA A 77 -10.95 -25.67 16.69
N GLY A 78 -10.97 -26.43 15.60
CA GLY A 78 -12.08 -27.34 15.26
C GLY A 78 -12.02 -28.61 16.09
#